data_AF-A0A267T4K6-F1
#
_entry.id   AF-A0A267T4K6-F1
#
_cell.length_a   1.000
_cell.length_b   1.000
_cell.length_c   1.000
_cell.angle_alpha   90.00
_cell.angle_beta   90.00
_cell.angle_gamma   90.00
#
_symmetry.space_group_name_H-M   'P 1'
#
loop_
_entity.id
_entity.type
_entity.pdbx_description
1 polymer ?
#
loop_
_entity_poly.entity_id
_entity_poly.type
_entity_poly.pdbx_seq_one_letter_code
_entity_poly.pdbx_strand_id
1 'polypeptide(L)'
;MTTKHSILIALIGFVAFITISTQTFAQVKVGSNPTSIGTTSNLEVEASNGNKTIINKATGQVTVIDGTQGVGKVFTSDANGAASWVAPVAPPATTIAPFSAVLSTTRQSFTASVAGNTAQEVKFDGESFDASNAFTPTTGRFTAPTAGYYLFSGAVQFDNTLVSGQPTFAGVSMTLTKNFGATGSSRLGQYVATGGGTIVSGSLSTIAFLNAGDYVSLTAGAQISSGTTYQLVSLSFYGYKIAN
;
A
#
# COMPACT_ATOMS: atom_id res chain seq x y z
N MET A 1 -11.25 14.89 -90.96
CA MET A 1 -12.07 15.21 -89.76
C MET A 1 -12.01 14.07 -88.73
N THR A 2 -10.83 13.49 -88.47
CA THR A 2 -10.68 12.22 -87.72
C THR A 2 -9.70 12.28 -86.53
N THR A 3 -8.98 13.38 -86.33
CA THR A 3 -7.92 13.48 -85.31
C THR A 3 -8.40 13.94 -83.92
N LYS A 4 -9.53 14.67 -83.81
CA LYS A 4 -10.03 15.15 -82.51
C LYS A 4 -10.73 14.07 -81.66
N HIS A 5 -11.39 13.10 -82.29
CA HIS A 5 -12.06 12.01 -81.58
C HIS A 5 -11.08 11.01 -80.95
N SER A 6 -9.95 10.76 -81.61
CA SER A 6 -8.93 9.82 -81.12
C SER A 6 -8.16 10.35 -79.91
N ILE A 7 -7.94 11.66 -79.81
CA ILE A 7 -7.25 12.30 -78.67
C ILE A 7 -8.15 12.33 -77.43
N LEU A 8 -9.47 12.54 -77.59
CA LEU A 8 -10.40 12.58 -76.47
C LEU A 8 -10.59 11.20 -75.83
N ILE A 9 -10.63 10.13 -76.65
CA ILE A 9 -10.74 8.75 -76.16
C ILE A 9 -9.46 8.31 -75.45
N ALA A 10 -8.28 8.68 -75.96
CA ALA A 10 -7.02 8.40 -75.30
C ALA A 10 -6.88 9.15 -73.95
N LEU A 11 -7.36 10.40 -73.86
CA LEU A 11 -7.32 11.18 -72.63
C LEU A 11 -8.29 10.63 -71.56
N ILE A 12 -9.48 10.18 -71.96
CA ILE A 12 -10.44 9.52 -71.06
C ILE A 12 -9.90 8.18 -70.57
N GLY A 13 -9.23 7.41 -71.44
CA GLY A 13 -8.56 6.17 -71.06
C GLY A 13 -7.41 6.36 -70.08
N PHE A 14 -6.62 7.45 -70.24
CA PHE A 14 -5.48 7.74 -69.37
C PHE A 14 -5.88 8.30 -67.99
N VAL A 15 -6.95 9.11 -67.92
CA VAL A 15 -7.51 9.61 -66.66
C VAL A 15 -8.19 8.50 -65.85
N ALA A 16 -8.79 7.50 -66.52
CA ALA A 16 -9.36 6.33 -65.86
C ALA A 16 -8.30 5.40 -65.25
N PHE A 17 -7.07 5.41 -65.76
CA PHE A 17 -5.98 4.54 -65.26
C PHE A 17 -5.21 5.12 -64.07
N ILE A 18 -5.28 6.44 -63.84
CA ILE A 18 -4.52 7.13 -62.78
C ILE A 18 -5.23 7.07 -61.41
N THR A 19 -6.50 6.68 -61.34
CA THR A 19 -7.30 6.87 -60.11
C THR A 19 -7.49 5.65 -59.21
N ILE A 20 -6.93 4.47 -59.50
CA ILE A 20 -7.21 3.28 -58.66
C ILE A 20 -5.98 2.41 -58.47
N SER A 21 -5.08 2.83 -57.58
CA SER A 21 -4.30 1.88 -56.78
C SER A 21 -4.55 2.17 -55.30
N THR A 22 -5.76 1.87 -54.84
CA THR A 22 -5.94 1.66 -53.40
C THR A 22 -5.15 0.39 -53.07
N GLN A 23 -4.06 0.52 -52.31
CA GLN A 23 -3.38 -0.65 -51.78
C GLN A 23 -4.39 -1.43 -50.94
N THR A 24 -4.86 -2.57 -51.45
CA THR A 24 -5.73 -3.48 -50.70
C THR A 24 -4.86 -4.18 -49.67
N PHE A 25 -4.71 -3.60 -48.49
CA PHE A 25 -4.09 -4.28 -47.36
C PHE A 25 -4.97 -5.49 -47.02
N ALA A 26 -4.35 -6.67 -46.91
CA ALA A 26 -5.04 -7.85 -46.41
C ALA A 26 -5.53 -7.57 -44.99
N GLN A 27 -6.84 -7.42 -44.83
CA GLN A 27 -7.50 -7.33 -43.55
C GLN A 27 -7.97 -8.73 -43.16
N VAL A 28 -7.76 -9.09 -41.89
CA VAL A 28 -8.16 -10.40 -41.38
C VAL A 28 -9.34 -10.22 -40.44
N LYS A 29 -10.42 -10.96 -40.72
CA LYS A 29 -11.59 -11.06 -39.86
C LYS A 29 -11.83 -12.52 -39.55
N VAL A 30 -11.98 -12.85 -38.26
CA VAL A 30 -12.26 -14.21 -37.78
C VAL A 30 -13.44 -14.16 -36.80
N GLY A 31 -14.33 -15.15 -36.88
CA GLY A 31 -15.42 -15.33 -35.93
C GLY A 31 -16.82 -15.09 -36.51
N SER A 32 -17.77 -14.66 -35.68
CA SER A 32 -19.21 -14.71 -35.98
C SER A 32 -19.70 -13.85 -37.14
N ASN A 33 -18.92 -12.85 -37.58
CA ASN A 33 -19.16 -12.09 -38.81
C ASN A 33 -17.91 -12.13 -39.69
N PRO A 34 -17.62 -13.22 -40.41
CA PRO A 34 -16.37 -13.36 -41.15
C PRO A 34 -16.35 -12.54 -42.46
N THR A 35 -17.49 -11.96 -42.86
CA THR A 35 -17.66 -11.35 -44.19
C THR A 35 -17.31 -9.87 -44.25
N SER A 36 -17.24 -9.18 -43.10
CA SER A 36 -16.90 -7.76 -43.06
C SER A 36 -16.08 -7.42 -41.83
N ILE A 37 -15.06 -6.59 -42.04
CA ILE A 37 -14.27 -5.97 -40.99
C ILE A 37 -14.78 -4.56 -40.70
N GLY A 38 -14.71 -4.11 -39.44
CA GLY A 38 -14.99 -2.71 -39.10
C GLY A 38 -14.13 -1.74 -39.90
N THR A 39 -14.71 -0.59 -40.30
CA THR A 39 -14.04 0.41 -41.15
C THR A 39 -12.78 1.02 -40.52
N THR A 40 -12.65 0.94 -39.20
CA THR A 40 -11.53 1.44 -38.41
C THR A 40 -10.55 0.34 -37.98
N SER A 41 -10.72 -0.91 -38.44
CA SER A 41 -9.96 -2.07 -37.97
C SER A 41 -9.00 -2.62 -39.05
N ASN A 42 -7.81 -3.06 -38.62
CA ASN A 42 -6.90 -3.86 -39.46
C ASN A 42 -7.06 -5.37 -39.22
N LEU A 43 -7.34 -5.74 -37.97
CA LEU A 43 -7.63 -7.10 -37.52
C LEU A 43 -8.84 -7.06 -36.59
N GLU A 44 -9.76 -8.01 -36.75
CA GLU A 44 -10.87 -8.17 -35.82
C GLU A 44 -11.18 -9.67 -35.61
N VAL A 45 -11.25 -10.07 -34.34
CA VAL A 45 -11.69 -11.40 -33.91
C VAL A 45 -12.93 -11.21 -33.05
N GLU A 46 -14.04 -11.88 -33.39
CA GLU A 46 -15.33 -11.68 -32.73
C GLU A 46 -15.97 -12.99 -32.31
N ALA A 47 -16.39 -13.06 -31.04
CA ALA A 47 -17.18 -14.16 -30.52
C ALA A 47 -18.69 -13.90 -30.73
N SER A 48 -19.49 -14.96 -30.61
CA SER A 48 -20.95 -14.90 -30.78
C SER A 48 -21.67 -14.05 -29.72
N ASN A 49 -21.02 -13.81 -28.59
CA ASN A 49 -21.53 -12.97 -27.50
C ASN A 49 -21.18 -11.48 -27.66
N GLY A 50 -20.59 -11.08 -28.79
CA GLY A 50 -20.20 -9.70 -29.07
C GLY A 50 -18.85 -9.28 -28.49
N ASN A 51 -18.13 -10.19 -27.80
CA ASN A 51 -16.77 -9.92 -27.36
C ASN A 51 -15.83 -9.83 -28.58
N LYS A 52 -14.88 -8.89 -28.54
CA LYS A 52 -14.01 -8.58 -29.68
C LYS A 52 -12.56 -8.35 -29.25
N THR A 53 -11.64 -8.73 -30.12
CA THR A 53 -10.27 -8.23 -30.13
C THR A 53 -10.00 -7.51 -31.44
N ILE A 54 -9.60 -6.25 -31.36
CA ILE A 54 -9.46 -5.35 -32.51
C ILE A 54 -8.06 -4.73 -32.50
N ILE A 55 -7.46 -4.59 -33.68
CA ILE A 55 -6.32 -3.69 -33.90
C ILE A 55 -6.80 -2.50 -34.72
N ASN A 56 -6.79 -1.31 -34.12
CA ASN A 56 -7.24 -0.09 -34.77
C ASN A 56 -6.28 0.33 -35.90
N LYS A 57 -6.84 0.70 -37.05
CA LYS A 57 -6.10 1.09 -38.26
C LYS A 57 -5.32 2.40 -38.13
N ALA A 58 -5.87 3.37 -37.41
CA ALA A 58 -5.27 4.70 -37.28
C ALA A 58 -4.26 4.75 -36.11
N THR A 59 -4.58 4.10 -35.00
CA THR A 59 -3.78 4.22 -33.76
C THR A 59 -2.89 3.02 -33.48
N GLY A 60 -3.12 1.87 -34.14
CA GLY A 60 -2.44 0.61 -33.82
C GLY A 60 -2.86 0.03 -32.45
N GLN A 61 -3.82 0.63 -31.76
CA GLN A 61 -4.27 0.18 -30.45
C GLN A 61 -4.88 -1.22 -30.54
N VAL A 62 -4.45 -2.10 -29.63
CA VAL A 62 -5.13 -3.36 -29.35
C VAL A 62 -6.26 -3.09 -28.37
N THR A 63 -7.50 -3.42 -28.76
CA THR A 63 -8.68 -3.30 -27.91
C THR A 63 -9.24 -4.69 -27.63
N VAL A 64 -9.46 -5.02 -26.35
CA VAL A 64 -10.17 -6.23 -25.93
C VAL A 64 -11.49 -5.80 -25.28
N ILE A 65 -12.60 -6.12 -25.92
CA ILE A 65 -13.95 -5.78 -25.50
C ILE A 65 -14.62 -7.08 -25.03
N ASP A 66 -14.96 -7.15 -23.75
CA ASP A 66 -15.66 -8.29 -23.16
C ASP A 66 -16.87 -7.88 -22.28
N GLY A 67 -17.19 -6.58 -22.28
CA GLY A 67 -18.24 -5.98 -21.45
C GLY A 67 -17.79 -5.56 -20.05
N THR A 68 -16.58 -5.92 -19.63
CA THR A 68 -16.06 -5.62 -18.29
C THR A 68 -15.02 -4.49 -18.28
N GLN A 69 -14.55 -4.03 -19.44
CA GLN A 69 -13.56 -2.96 -19.56
C GLN A 69 -13.97 -1.66 -18.83
N GLY A 70 -12.98 -0.91 -18.33
CA GLY A 70 -13.21 0.35 -17.64
C GLY A 70 -11.91 1.07 -17.24
N VAL A 71 -12.00 2.36 -16.95
CA VAL A 71 -10.85 3.18 -16.52
C VAL A 71 -10.27 2.61 -15.21
N GLY A 72 -8.95 2.46 -15.16
CA GLY A 72 -8.23 1.96 -13.99
C GLY A 72 -8.33 0.43 -13.77
N LYS A 73 -9.02 -0.30 -14.65
CA LYS A 73 -9.07 -1.76 -14.60
C LYS A 73 -7.87 -2.39 -15.30
N VAL A 74 -7.56 -3.61 -14.90
CA VAL A 74 -6.49 -4.45 -15.47
C VAL A 74 -7.08 -5.72 -16.06
N PHE A 75 -6.62 -6.13 -17.24
CA PHE A 75 -7.04 -7.37 -17.88
C PHE A 75 -6.29 -8.54 -17.24
N THR A 76 -7.01 -9.38 -16.50
CA THR A 76 -6.42 -10.45 -15.67
C THR A 76 -7.04 -11.78 -16.03
N SER A 77 -6.21 -12.81 -16.18
CA SER A 77 -6.64 -14.20 -16.39
C SER A 77 -6.80 -14.94 -15.06
N ASP A 78 -7.82 -15.80 -14.98
CA ASP A 78 -7.97 -16.78 -13.93
C ASP A 78 -7.16 -18.07 -14.22
N ALA A 79 -7.25 -19.05 -13.30
CA ALA A 79 -6.56 -20.33 -13.40
C ALA A 79 -7.05 -21.23 -14.55
N ASN A 80 -8.23 -20.94 -15.12
CA ASN A 80 -8.80 -21.66 -16.25
C ASN A 80 -8.50 -20.97 -17.59
N GLY A 81 -7.75 -19.86 -17.59
CA GLY A 81 -7.42 -19.10 -18.79
C GLY A 81 -8.52 -18.12 -19.23
N ALA A 82 -9.58 -17.94 -18.43
CA ALA A 82 -10.59 -16.94 -18.71
C ALA A 82 -10.11 -15.58 -18.18
N ALA A 83 -10.14 -14.55 -19.02
CA ALA A 83 -9.68 -13.23 -18.66
C ALA A 83 -10.80 -12.20 -18.70
N SER A 84 -10.75 -11.24 -17.78
CA SER A 84 -11.66 -10.10 -17.74
C SER A 84 -10.97 -8.85 -17.19
N TRP A 85 -11.57 -7.68 -17.45
CA TRP A 85 -11.12 -6.42 -16.87
C TRP A 85 -11.67 -6.28 -15.45
N VAL A 86 -10.77 -6.38 -14.48
CA VAL A 86 -11.08 -6.28 -13.05
C VAL A 86 -10.47 -5.03 -12.46
N ALA A 87 -11.12 -4.47 -11.44
CA ALA A 87 -10.47 -3.45 -10.62
C ALA A 87 -9.27 -4.11 -9.88
N PRO A 88 -8.12 -3.44 -9.76
CA PRO A 88 -7.04 -3.91 -8.90
C PRO A 88 -7.57 -4.13 -7.48
N VAL A 89 -7.42 -5.35 -6.96
CA VAL A 89 -7.83 -5.67 -5.58
C VAL A 89 -6.67 -5.32 -4.66
N ALA A 90 -6.85 -4.33 -3.79
CA ALA A 90 -5.90 -4.10 -2.70
C ALA A 90 -5.85 -5.36 -1.81
N PRO A 91 -4.68 -5.75 -1.28
CA PRO A 91 -4.59 -6.86 -0.34
C PRO A 91 -5.62 -6.67 0.78
N PRO A 92 -6.40 -7.70 1.14
CA PRO A 92 -7.37 -7.59 2.21
C PRO A 92 -6.71 -7.03 3.48
N ALA A 93 -7.34 -6.09 4.17
CA ALA A 93 -6.76 -5.49 5.38
C ALA A 93 -6.39 -6.55 6.44
N THR A 94 -7.10 -7.68 6.46
CA THR A 94 -6.78 -8.85 7.29
C THR A 94 -5.42 -9.49 6.98
N THR A 95 -4.92 -9.35 5.75
CA THR A 95 -3.61 -9.90 5.32
C THR A 95 -2.45 -8.97 5.66
N ILE A 96 -2.68 -7.65 5.65
CA ILE A 96 -1.65 -6.65 5.99
C ILE A 96 -1.71 -6.21 7.46
N ALA A 97 -2.73 -6.63 8.22
CA ALA A 97 -2.93 -6.36 9.64
C ALA A 97 -2.56 -4.92 10.08
N PRO A 98 -3.13 -3.88 9.45
CA PRO A 98 -2.76 -2.51 9.72
C PRO A 98 -3.48 -2.00 10.97
N PHE A 99 -2.75 -1.30 11.83
CA PHE A 99 -3.32 -0.67 13.03
C PHE A 99 -2.72 0.72 13.28
N SER A 100 -3.46 1.55 14.00
CA SER A 100 -3.01 2.82 14.57
C SER A 100 -3.74 3.08 15.87
N ALA A 101 -2.99 3.28 16.95
CA ALA A 101 -3.53 3.79 18.20
C ALA A 101 -4.07 5.22 18.03
N VAL A 102 -5.01 5.63 18.88
CA VAL A 102 -5.37 7.04 19.04
C VAL A 102 -4.18 7.80 19.62
N LEU A 103 -3.94 9.03 19.13
CA LEU A 103 -2.97 9.93 19.76
C LEU A 103 -3.38 10.19 21.21
N SER A 104 -2.66 9.61 22.16
CA SER A 104 -2.98 9.77 23.58
C SER A 104 -2.40 11.07 24.09
N THR A 105 -3.27 11.95 24.60
CA THR A 105 -2.90 13.14 25.39
C THR A 105 -3.05 12.90 26.89
N THR A 106 -3.58 11.73 27.27
CA THR A 106 -3.67 11.30 28.66
C THR A 106 -2.28 10.98 29.18
N ARG A 107 -1.89 11.61 30.30
CA ARG A 107 -0.59 11.37 30.92
C ARG A 107 -0.57 10.01 31.59
N GLN A 108 0.39 9.18 31.20
CA GLN A 108 0.66 7.91 31.86
C GLN A 108 1.83 8.08 32.82
N SER A 109 1.63 7.65 34.07
CA SER A 109 2.67 7.66 35.09
C SER A 109 3.30 6.28 35.21
N PHE A 110 4.63 6.25 35.25
CA PHE A 110 5.44 5.04 35.28
C PHE A 110 6.45 5.12 36.43
N THR A 111 6.86 3.96 36.93
CA THR A 111 7.93 3.90 37.94
C THR A 111 9.27 4.28 37.32
N ALA A 112 10.03 5.12 38.02
CA ALA A 112 11.37 5.56 37.63
C ALA A 112 12.40 5.15 38.70
N SER A 113 13.68 5.26 38.37
CA SER A 113 14.77 5.12 39.33
C SER A 113 15.83 6.20 39.08
N VAL A 114 16.51 6.62 40.15
CA VAL A 114 17.71 7.46 40.06
C VAL A 114 18.95 6.64 39.67
N ALA A 115 18.92 5.32 39.89
CA ALA A 115 20.04 4.42 39.66
C ALA A 115 20.03 3.78 38.26
N GLY A 116 18.95 3.92 37.50
CA GLY A 116 18.84 3.35 36.16
C GLY A 116 17.44 3.41 35.60
N ASN A 117 17.26 2.71 34.49
CA ASN A 117 16.04 2.73 33.69
C ASN A 117 15.37 1.34 33.72
N THR A 118 14.07 1.31 34.04
CA THR A 118 13.23 0.11 33.96
C THR A 118 12.16 0.32 32.89
N ALA A 119 12.21 -0.49 31.84
CA ALA A 119 11.25 -0.44 30.74
C ALA A 119 9.86 -0.95 31.19
N GLN A 120 8.82 -0.24 30.80
CA GLN A 120 7.40 -0.55 31.04
C GLN A 120 6.63 -0.42 29.72
N GLU A 121 5.59 -1.25 29.54
CA GLU A 121 4.72 -1.17 28.36
C GLU A 121 3.87 0.09 28.39
N VAL A 122 3.87 0.80 27.26
CA VAL A 122 3.06 1.99 27.03
C VAL A 122 1.66 1.56 26.61
N LYS A 123 0.63 2.09 27.28
CA LYS A 123 -0.78 1.83 26.94
C LYS A 123 -1.32 2.93 26.04
N PHE A 124 -2.51 2.73 25.47
CA PHE A 124 -3.14 3.72 24.60
C PHE A 124 -4.62 3.87 24.93
N ASP A 125 -5.16 5.07 24.70
CA ASP A 125 -6.54 5.43 25.06
C ASP A 125 -7.58 4.73 24.16
N GLY A 126 -7.15 4.21 23.02
CA GLY A 126 -7.99 3.50 22.06
C GLY A 126 -7.31 3.30 20.72
N GLU A 127 -8.12 2.99 19.71
CA GLU A 127 -7.71 2.71 18.34
C GLU A 127 -8.32 3.73 17.40
N SER A 128 -7.51 4.36 16.56
CA SER A 128 -8.04 5.13 15.43
C SER A 128 -8.44 4.20 14.29
N PHE A 129 -7.75 3.06 14.18
CA PHE A 129 -7.94 2.07 13.13
C PHE A 129 -7.29 0.75 13.54
N ASP A 130 -8.00 -0.37 13.38
CA ASP A 130 -7.44 -1.73 13.49
C ASP A 130 -8.35 -2.72 12.74
N ALA A 131 -8.15 -2.83 11.42
CA ALA A 131 -9.02 -3.64 10.57
C ALA A 131 -8.90 -5.15 10.85
N SER A 132 -7.85 -5.57 11.55
CA SER A 132 -7.57 -6.97 11.87
C SER A 132 -7.87 -7.35 13.32
N ASN A 133 -8.27 -6.39 14.17
CA ASN A 133 -8.37 -6.56 15.62
C ASN A 133 -7.09 -7.21 16.20
N ALA A 134 -5.94 -6.76 15.71
CA ALA A 134 -4.62 -7.28 16.04
C ALA A 134 -3.94 -6.46 17.15
N PHE A 135 -4.40 -5.24 17.41
CA PHE A 135 -3.92 -4.37 18.46
C PHE A 135 -4.83 -4.44 19.70
N THR A 136 -4.27 -4.13 20.87
CA THR A 136 -5.04 -4.11 22.12
C THR A 136 -4.55 -2.91 22.95
N PRO A 137 -5.32 -1.81 23.04
CA PRO A 137 -4.86 -0.56 23.63
C PRO A 137 -4.55 -0.67 25.13
N THR A 138 -5.31 -1.51 25.85
CA THR A 138 -5.18 -1.70 27.29
C THR A 138 -3.87 -2.38 27.69
N THR A 139 -3.28 -3.17 26.78
CA THR A 139 -1.97 -3.81 26.95
C THR A 139 -0.88 -3.12 26.14
N GLY A 140 -1.25 -2.31 25.14
CA GLY A 140 -0.31 -1.65 24.22
C GLY A 140 0.35 -2.59 23.21
N ARG A 141 -0.25 -3.76 22.98
CA ARG A 141 0.36 -4.85 22.19
C ARG A 141 -0.33 -4.98 20.84
N PHE A 142 0.46 -5.02 19.78
CA PHE A 142 0.06 -5.60 18.51
C PHE A 142 0.45 -7.08 18.49
N THR A 143 -0.48 -7.98 18.15
CA THR A 143 -0.24 -9.42 18.01
C THR A 143 -0.31 -9.80 16.55
N ALA A 144 0.77 -10.35 16.00
CA ALA A 144 0.84 -10.71 14.59
C ALA A 144 -0.16 -11.84 14.26
N PRO A 145 -1.15 -11.61 13.37
CA PRO A 145 -2.12 -12.64 13.04
C PRO A 145 -1.54 -13.72 12.11
N THR A 146 -0.49 -13.38 11.35
CA THR A 146 0.22 -14.31 10.46
C THR A 146 1.72 -14.07 10.56
N ALA A 147 2.52 -15.04 10.11
CA ALA A 147 3.97 -14.84 10.04
C ALA A 147 4.35 -13.88 8.89
N GLY A 148 5.36 -13.04 9.09
CA GLY A 148 5.96 -12.21 8.05
C GLY A 148 6.70 -10.99 8.59
N TYR A 149 7.10 -10.09 7.68
CA TYR A 149 7.74 -8.82 8.00
C TYR A 149 6.72 -7.72 8.25
N TYR A 150 6.90 -7.01 9.35
CA TYR A 150 6.04 -5.92 9.80
C TYR A 150 6.85 -4.64 9.97
N LEU A 151 6.30 -3.52 9.50
CA LEU A 151 6.79 -2.18 9.83
C LEU A 151 6.06 -1.69 11.08
N PHE A 152 6.81 -1.16 12.03
CA PHE A 152 6.29 -0.49 13.22
C PHE A 152 6.91 0.89 13.37
N SER A 153 6.13 1.83 13.90
CA SER A 153 6.59 3.17 14.21
C SER A 153 5.88 3.68 15.46
N GLY A 154 6.62 4.32 16.34
CA GLY A 154 6.08 4.90 17.56
C GLY A 154 6.80 6.18 17.95
N ALA A 155 6.09 7.05 18.68
CA ALA A 155 6.65 8.25 19.27
C ALA A 155 6.06 8.50 20.65
N VAL A 156 6.88 9.07 21.54
CA VAL A 156 6.49 9.47 22.90
C VAL A 156 7.15 10.80 23.27
N GLN A 157 6.45 11.57 24.11
CA GLN A 157 7.04 12.67 24.86
C GLN A 157 7.15 12.26 26.33
N PHE A 158 8.38 12.17 26.83
CA PHE A 158 8.68 12.12 28.25
C PHE A 158 8.50 13.53 28.82
N ASP A 159 7.69 13.68 29.86
CA ASP A 159 7.28 15.00 30.36
C ASP A 159 7.00 14.97 31.87
N ASN A 160 7.97 15.42 32.66
CA ASN A 160 7.88 15.53 34.11
C ASN A 160 7.43 16.93 34.59
N THR A 161 6.92 17.80 33.72
CA THR A 161 6.50 19.16 34.12
C THR A 161 5.36 19.16 35.16
N LEU A 162 4.54 18.11 35.19
CA LEU A 162 3.46 17.91 36.16
C LEU A 162 3.80 16.89 37.26
N VAL A 163 5.02 16.36 37.28
CA VAL A 163 5.49 15.50 38.37
C VAL A 163 5.96 16.37 39.52
N SER A 164 5.57 16.05 40.76
CA SER A 164 6.00 16.79 41.95
C SER A 164 7.52 16.82 42.06
N GLY A 165 8.10 17.99 42.34
CA GLY A 165 9.55 18.21 42.34
C GLY A 165 10.17 18.35 40.95
N GLN A 166 9.38 18.18 39.87
CA GLN A 166 9.78 18.33 38.47
C GLN A 166 11.15 17.69 38.16
N PRO A 167 11.34 16.39 38.45
CA PRO A 167 12.62 15.76 38.27
C PRO A 167 13.02 15.76 36.79
N THR A 168 14.25 16.20 36.53
CA THR A 168 14.86 16.16 35.19
C THR A 168 15.23 14.74 34.78
N PHE A 169 15.32 14.50 33.48
CA PHE A 169 15.73 13.21 32.94
C PHE A 169 17.27 13.09 32.87
N ALA A 170 17.84 12.14 33.61
CA ALA A 170 19.24 11.76 33.43
C ALA A 170 19.41 10.87 32.19
N GLY A 171 18.38 10.10 31.83
CA GLY A 171 18.31 9.37 30.58
C GLY A 171 16.92 8.81 30.32
N VAL A 172 16.55 8.69 29.06
CA VAL A 172 15.28 8.08 28.63
C VAL A 172 15.55 7.04 27.56
N SER A 173 14.71 6.02 27.51
CA SER A 173 14.70 5.06 26.43
C SER A 173 13.29 4.74 25.99
N MET A 174 13.10 4.66 24.68
CA MET A 174 11.92 4.09 24.07
C MET A 174 12.35 2.91 23.21
N THR A 175 11.62 1.81 23.26
CA THR A 175 11.99 0.56 22.59
C THR A 175 10.74 -0.10 22.00
N LEU A 176 10.82 -0.55 20.76
CA LEU A 176 9.89 -1.53 20.22
C LEU A 176 10.37 -2.91 20.64
N THR A 177 9.59 -3.61 21.46
CA THR A 177 9.97 -4.89 22.05
C THR A 177 9.04 -5.98 21.58
N LYS A 178 9.62 -7.05 21.04
CA LYS A 178 8.94 -8.31 20.74
C LYS A 178 8.77 -9.09 22.04
N ASN A 179 7.56 -9.59 22.29
CA ASN A 179 7.24 -10.50 23.39
C ASN A 179 7.69 -9.98 24.77
N PHE A 180 7.48 -8.68 25.04
CA PHE A 180 7.91 -8.04 26.28
C PHE A 180 7.43 -8.80 27.53
N GLY A 181 8.35 -9.10 28.44
CA GLY A 181 8.08 -9.81 29.69
C GLY A 181 7.90 -11.33 29.54
N ALA A 182 7.95 -11.88 28.33
CA ALA A 182 7.95 -13.32 28.09
C ALA A 182 9.36 -13.89 27.87
N THR A 183 9.50 -15.21 28.01
CA THR A 183 10.71 -15.93 27.60
C THR A 183 10.94 -15.71 26.11
N GLY A 184 12.12 -15.21 25.73
CA GLY A 184 12.42 -14.86 24.33
C GLY A 184 12.06 -13.42 23.94
N SER A 185 11.78 -12.54 24.91
CA SER A 185 11.67 -11.10 24.68
C SER A 185 12.90 -10.55 23.92
N SER A 186 12.68 -9.70 22.93
CA SER A 186 13.75 -9.14 22.09
C SER A 186 13.49 -7.68 21.72
N ARG A 187 14.56 -6.86 21.74
CA ARG A 187 14.51 -5.45 21.34
C ARG A 187 14.64 -5.34 19.82
N LEU A 188 13.60 -4.82 19.16
CA LEU A 188 13.52 -4.68 17.70
C LEU A 188 14.05 -3.33 17.19
N GLY A 189 13.94 -2.29 18.01
CA GLY A 189 14.38 -0.94 17.68
C GLY A 189 14.42 -0.09 18.94
N GLN A 190 15.35 0.87 19.01
CA GLN A 190 15.60 1.65 20.22
C GLN A 190 15.86 3.12 19.90
N TYR A 191 15.29 3.98 20.73
CA TYR A 191 15.67 5.37 20.89
C TYR A 191 16.22 5.55 22.32
N VAL A 192 17.36 6.23 22.46
CA VAL A 192 17.96 6.59 23.74
C VAL A 192 18.39 8.04 23.70
N ALA A 193 18.09 8.79 24.76
CA ALA A 193 18.66 10.10 24.98
C ALA A 193 19.22 10.16 26.41
N THR A 194 20.41 10.74 26.54
CA THR A 194 21.12 10.93 27.82
C THR A 194 21.16 12.41 28.15
N GLY A 195 20.80 12.77 29.37
CA GLY A 195 20.70 14.16 29.82
C GLY A 195 19.56 14.92 29.14
N GLY A 196 18.64 15.43 29.94
CA GLY A 196 17.49 16.21 29.48
C GLY A 196 16.91 17.06 30.60
N GLY A 197 16.10 18.03 30.20
CA GLY A 197 15.30 18.81 31.16
C GLY A 197 14.14 17.98 31.70
N THR A 198 13.02 18.64 31.95
CA THR A 198 11.76 17.99 32.33
C THR A 198 10.99 17.45 31.12
N ILE A 199 11.45 17.69 29.89
CA ILE A 199 10.82 17.23 28.66
C ILE A 199 11.89 16.65 27.72
N VAL A 200 11.61 15.47 27.17
CA VAL A 200 12.39 14.84 26.10
C VAL A 200 11.41 14.10 25.16
N SER A 201 11.56 14.24 23.85
CA SER A 201 10.71 13.54 22.87
C SER A 201 11.53 12.64 21.96
N GLY A 202 10.97 11.48 21.60
CA GLY A 202 11.61 10.53 20.72
C GLY A 202 10.61 9.84 19.80
N SER A 203 11.09 9.50 18.60
CA SER A 203 10.40 8.63 17.65
C SER A 203 11.34 7.51 17.23
N LEU A 204 10.79 6.34 16.91
CA LEU A 204 11.56 5.23 16.36
C LEU A 204 10.68 4.38 15.45
N SER A 205 11.28 3.80 14.42
CA SER A 205 10.65 2.84 13.53
C SER A 205 11.56 1.63 13.31
N THR A 206 10.96 0.48 13.00
CA THR A 206 11.71 -0.74 12.67
C THR A 206 10.90 -1.63 11.75
N ILE A 207 11.59 -2.51 11.03
CA ILE A 207 11.01 -3.63 10.30
C ILE A 207 11.46 -4.90 11.02
N ALA A 208 10.51 -5.76 11.38
CA ALA A 208 10.82 -7.01 12.08
C ALA A 208 10.01 -8.18 11.55
N PHE A 209 10.64 -9.35 11.50
CA PHE A 209 9.94 -10.60 11.26
C PHE A 209 9.24 -11.09 12.53
N LEU A 210 7.95 -11.42 12.42
CA LEU A 210 7.13 -11.98 13.48
C LEU A 210 6.54 -13.31 13.02
N ASN A 211 6.45 -14.28 13.92
CA ASN A 211 5.59 -15.44 13.73
C ASN A 211 4.15 -15.08 14.10
N ALA A 212 3.19 -15.88 13.66
CA ALA A 212 1.82 -15.76 14.15
C ALA A 212 1.81 -15.92 15.69
N GLY A 213 1.14 -14.99 16.38
CA GLY A 213 1.04 -14.94 17.84
C GLY A 213 2.17 -14.21 18.56
N ASP A 214 3.28 -13.89 17.88
CA ASP A 214 4.26 -12.95 18.44
C ASP A 214 3.61 -11.58 18.61
N TYR A 215 3.96 -10.85 19.67
CA TYR A 215 3.47 -9.49 19.87
C TYR A 215 4.59 -8.47 19.97
N VAL A 216 4.29 -7.25 19.56
CA VAL A 216 5.17 -6.08 19.67
C VAL A 216 4.46 -5.00 20.47
N SER A 217 5.16 -4.45 21.46
CA SER A 217 4.72 -3.28 22.22
C SER A 217 5.76 -2.18 22.21
N LEU A 218 5.28 -0.94 22.30
CA LEU A 218 6.12 0.20 22.62
C LEU A 218 6.38 0.18 24.12
N THR A 219 7.66 0.19 24.48
CA THR A 219 8.10 0.22 25.87
C THR A 219 8.91 1.46 26.10
N ALA A 220 8.78 2.03 27.30
CA ALA A 220 9.47 3.25 27.67
C ALA A 220 10.05 3.09 29.07
N GLY A 221 11.11 3.84 29.36
CA GLY A 221 11.68 3.90 30.68
C GLY A 221 12.58 5.10 30.83
N ALA A 222 12.80 5.53 32.07
CA ALA A 222 13.57 6.73 32.37
C ALA A 222 14.40 6.56 33.65
N GLN A 223 15.59 7.15 33.62
CA GLN A 223 16.37 7.50 34.80
C GLN A 223 16.15 8.99 35.08
N ILE A 224 15.81 9.32 36.32
CA ILE A 224 15.47 10.69 36.73
C ILE A 224 16.41 11.19 37.82
N SER A 225 16.49 12.51 38.01
CA SER A 225 17.40 13.12 39.00
C SER A 225 16.94 12.97 40.44
N SER A 226 15.64 12.81 40.69
CA SER A 226 15.06 12.57 42.02
C SER A 226 13.64 11.97 41.91
N GLY A 227 13.11 11.41 43.00
CA GLY A 227 11.78 10.82 43.01
C GLY A 227 11.73 9.40 42.41
N THR A 228 10.50 8.92 42.16
CA THR A 228 10.23 7.52 41.77
C THR A 228 9.27 7.39 40.59
N THR A 229 8.92 8.50 39.94
CA THR A 229 7.90 8.53 38.89
C THR A 229 8.37 9.37 37.72
N TYR A 230 8.09 8.91 36.51
CA TYR A 230 8.12 9.74 35.32
C TYR A 230 6.79 9.66 34.57
N GLN A 231 6.54 10.63 33.70
CA GLN A 231 5.32 10.66 32.90
C GLN A 231 5.62 10.64 31.40
N LEU A 232 4.69 10.03 30.66
CA LEU A 232 4.62 10.09 29.21
C LEU A 232 3.33 10.76 28.76
N VAL A 233 3.40 11.45 27.63
CA VAL A 233 2.27 12.10 26.94
C VAL A 233 2.52 12.07 25.43
N SER A 234 1.51 12.44 24.63
CA SER A 234 1.61 12.59 23.18
C SER A 234 2.10 11.31 22.50
N LEU A 235 1.40 10.21 22.78
CA LEU A 235 1.80 8.86 22.36
C LEU A 235 1.22 8.52 21.00
N SER A 236 2.04 8.02 20.09
CA SER A 236 1.58 7.39 18.84
C SER A 236 2.22 6.03 18.65
N PHE A 237 1.48 5.10 18.07
CA PHE A 237 1.96 3.78 17.69
C PHE A 237 1.11 3.22 16.57
N TYR A 238 1.78 2.81 15.48
CA TYR A 238 1.12 2.24 14.31
C TYR A 238 2.04 1.23 13.62
N GLY A 239 1.46 0.39 12.78
CA GLY A 239 2.20 -0.60 12.01
C GLY A 239 1.33 -1.40 11.08
N TYR A 240 1.97 -2.17 10.20
CA TYR A 240 1.33 -3.09 9.26
C TYR A 240 2.36 -4.09 8.70
N LYS A 241 1.87 -5.22 8.20
CA LYS A 241 2.64 -6.23 7.48
C LYS A 241 3.03 -5.71 6.10
N ILE A 242 4.29 -5.86 5.74
CA ILE A 242 4.85 -5.42 4.46
C ILE A 242 5.21 -6.58 3.52
N ALA A 243 5.50 -7.76 4.07
CA ALA A 243 5.86 -8.95 3.30
C ALA A 243 5.64 -10.25 4.11
N ASN A 244 5.64 -11.39 3.43
CA ASN A 244 5.68 -12.72 4.05
C ASN A 244 7.12 -13.12 4.39
#